data_AF-A0A0D6EF38-F1
#
_entry.id   AF-A0A0D6EF38-F1
#
_cell.length_a   1.000
_cell.length_b   1.000
_cell.length_c   1.000
_cell.angle_alpha   90.00
_cell.angle_beta   90.00
_cell.angle_gamma   90.00
#
_symmetry.space_group_name_H-M   'P 1'
#
loop_
_entity.id
_entity.type
_entity.pdbx_description
1 polymer ?
#
loop_
_entity_poly.entity_id
_entity_poly.type
_entity_poly.pdbx_seq_one_letter_code
_entity_poly.pdbx_strand_id
1 'polypeptide(L)'
;MDKVEEALKLYRDEVATATWAFYAWKHLNNIGSNDRAVRSGLNRNAATWNVITHSLQTTFFITIGRLFDIDGDAFSVHAFLRFCIENIDQFASQRIRERKMTDQNGVEPEWLEGYMEKVYEAKERDFQRLRGEVAKHQRRYEEIYRPIRNKFMAHKEIASLSNVTEIFGRTNIGEIQSFLALFGQIENIVFDLMHNGKLQKIGDYELRAEQRMEQDVISLLDRIKA
;
A
#
# COMPACT_ATOMS: atom_id res chain seq x y z
N MET A 1 -23.29 3.01 8.77
CA MET A 1 -22.08 2.55 8.08
C MET A 1 -20.92 3.03 8.91
N ASP A 2 -20.02 2.13 9.30
CA ASP A 2 -18.95 2.43 10.25
C ASP A 2 -17.87 3.27 9.56
N LYS A 3 -17.59 4.46 10.10
CA LYS A 3 -16.69 5.42 9.45
C LYS A 3 -15.26 4.87 9.30
N VAL A 4 -14.84 3.99 10.20
CA VAL A 4 -13.52 3.34 10.14
C VAL A 4 -13.47 2.30 9.01
N GLU A 5 -14.58 1.63 8.68
CA GLU A 5 -14.64 0.73 7.51
C GLU A 5 -14.42 1.50 6.20
N GLU A 6 -15.04 2.66 6.07
CA GLU A 6 -14.85 3.55 4.92
C GLU A 6 -13.40 4.05 4.81
N ALA A 7 -12.83 4.49 5.94
CA ALA A 7 -11.44 4.92 6.01
C ALA A 7 -10.47 3.77 5.68
N LEU A 8 -10.73 2.56 6.17
CA LEU A 8 -9.92 1.37 5.88
C LEU A 8 -9.98 1.03 4.38
N LYS A 9 -11.14 1.17 3.75
CA LYS A 9 -11.28 0.95 2.30
C LYS A 9 -10.47 1.97 1.50
N LEU A 10 -10.56 3.26 1.84
CA LEU A 10 -9.77 4.30 1.19
C LEU A 10 -8.26 4.06 1.36
N TYR A 11 -7.84 3.66 2.56
CA TYR A 11 -6.45 3.31 2.83
C TYR A 11 -5.98 2.13 1.98
N ARG A 12 -6.76 1.04 1.95
CA ARG A 12 -6.51 -0.13 1.12
C ARG A 12 -6.37 0.23 -0.36
N ASP A 13 -7.23 1.10 -0.88
CA ASP A 13 -7.20 1.50 -2.28
C ASP A 13 -5.92 2.27 -2.63
N GLU A 14 -5.44 3.17 -1.75
CA GLU A 14 -4.16 3.86 -1.91
C GLU A 14 -2.97 2.89 -1.83
N VAL A 15 -2.97 1.98 -0.85
CA VAL A 15 -1.92 0.96 -0.71
C VAL A 15 -1.86 0.04 -1.92
N ALA A 16 -3.01 -0.42 -2.41
CA ALA A 16 -3.13 -1.24 -3.61
C ALA A 16 -2.60 -0.47 -4.84
N THR A 17 -2.99 0.80 -5.00
CA THR A 17 -2.55 1.64 -6.13
C THR A 17 -1.02 1.78 -6.16
N ALA A 18 -0.40 2.11 -5.02
CA ALA A 18 1.05 2.20 -4.93
C ALA A 18 1.73 0.84 -5.21
N THR A 19 1.18 -0.22 -4.62
CA THR A 19 1.70 -1.58 -4.74
C THR A 19 1.68 -2.08 -6.19
N TRP A 20 0.54 -1.95 -6.87
CA TRP A 20 0.38 -2.40 -8.25
C TRP A 20 1.21 -1.58 -9.22
N ALA A 21 1.22 -0.25 -9.07
CA ALA A 21 2.04 0.60 -9.91
C ALA A 21 3.53 0.23 -9.82
N PHE A 22 4.04 0.00 -8.60
CA PHE A 22 5.43 -0.38 -8.38
C PHE A 22 5.76 -1.76 -8.94
N TYR A 23 5.01 -2.80 -8.57
CA TYR A 23 5.33 -4.16 -9.01
C TYR A 23 5.12 -4.34 -10.51
N ALA A 24 4.10 -3.73 -11.12
CA ALA A 24 3.93 -3.76 -12.56
C ALA A 24 5.14 -3.13 -13.26
N TRP A 25 5.58 -1.95 -12.81
CA TRP A 25 6.78 -1.30 -13.33
C TRP A 25 8.03 -2.18 -13.17
N LYS A 26 8.25 -2.73 -11.98
CA LYS A 26 9.40 -3.59 -11.66
C LYS A 26 9.44 -4.82 -12.57
N HIS A 27 8.35 -5.57 -12.68
CA HIS A 27 8.33 -6.82 -13.46
C HIS A 27 8.39 -6.56 -14.97
N LEU A 28 7.69 -5.53 -15.48
CA LEU A 28 7.79 -5.18 -16.90
C LEU A 28 9.23 -4.83 -17.30
N ASN A 29 9.94 -4.07 -16.47
CA ASN A 29 11.34 -3.73 -16.73
C ASN A 29 12.27 -4.94 -16.60
N ASN A 30 12.12 -5.75 -15.55
CA ASN A 30 12.95 -6.94 -15.34
C ASN A 30 12.76 -7.99 -16.44
N ILE A 31 11.52 -8.26 -16.86
CA ILE A 31 11.25 -9.21 -17.95
C ILE A 31 11.74 -8.62 -19.27
N GLY A 32 11.45 -7.34 -19.53
CA GLY A 32 11.89 -6.64 -20.73
C GLY A 32 13.42 -6.55 -20.87
N SER A 33 14.18 -6.52 -19.78
CA SER A 33 15.65 -6.54 -19.85
C SER A 33 16.21 -7.95 -20.12
N ASN A 34 15.52 -8.99 -19.66
CA ASN A 34 16.00 -10.37 -19.67
C ASN A 34 15.49 -11.21 -20.86
N ASP A 35 14.36 -10.85 -21.47
CA ASP A 35 13.79 -11.53 -22.64
C ASP A 35 14.03 -10.71 -23.92
N ARG A 36 14.82 -11.27 -24.86
CA ARG A 36 15.18 -10.60 -26.12
C ARG A 36 13.97 -10.30 -27.00
N ALA A 37 12.97 -11.18 -27.02
CA ALA A 37 11.78 -11.00 -27.84
C ALA A 37 10.92 -9.87 -27.28
N VAL A 38 10.69 -9.86 -25.96
CA VAL A 38 9.99 -8.75 -25.27
C VAL A 38 10.72 -7.43 -25.52
N ARG A 39 12.04 -7.41 -25.31
CA ARG A 39 12.85 -6.20 -25.52
C ARG A 39 12.72 -5.65 -26.94
N SER A 40 12.73 -6.54 -27.94
CA SER A 40 12.54 -6.16 -29.35
C SER A 40 11.15 -5.56 -29.58
N GLY A 41 10.10 -6.17 -29.02
CA GLY A 41 8.73 -5.66 -29.10
C GLY A 41 8.55 -4.29 -28.43
N LEU A 42 9.11 -4.10 -27.23
CA LEU A 42 9.10 -2.83 -26.51
C LEU A 42 9.84 -1.74 -27.31
N ASN A 43 11.00 -2.06 -27.90
CA ASN A 43 11.78 -1.10 -28.70
C ASN A 43 11.08 -0.69 -29.99
N ARG A 44 10.32 -1.59 -30.64
CA ARG A 44 9.49 -1.23 -31.81
C ARG A 44 8.41 -0.20 -31.49
N ASN A 45 7.93 -0.19 -30.24
CA ASN A 45 6.89 0.73 -29.76
C ASN A 45 7.40 1.60 -28.60
N ALA A 46 8.64 2.09 -28.71
CA ALA A 46 9.34 2.75 -27.62
C ALA A 46 8.58 3.95 -27.03
N ALA A 47 7.87 4.73 -27.85
CA ALA A 47 7.08 5.86 -27.38
C ALA A 47 5.96 5.41 -26.41
N THR A 48 5.18 4.39 -26.78
CA THR A 48 4.14 3.81 -25.93
C THR A 48 4.73 3.26 -24.64
N TRP A 49 5.86 2.55 -24.73
CA TRP A 49 6.54 1.99 -23.56
C TRP A 49 7.00 3.08 -22.58
N ASN A 50 7.57 4.18 -23.08
CA ASN A 50 7.98 5.31 -22.26
C ASN A 50 6.78 5.95 -21.53
N VAL A 51 5.62 6.07 -22.20
CA VAL A 51 4.38 6.59 -21.58
C VAL A 51 3.90 5.67 -20.46
N ILE A 52 3.87 4.36 -20.69
CA ILE A 52 3.46 3.37 -19.66
C ILE A 52 4.40 3.43 -18.47
N THR A 53 5.72 3.39 -18.71
CA THR A 53 6.74 3.46 -17.66
C THR A 53 6.59 4.73 -16.84
N HIS A 54 6.48 5.89 -17.50
CA HIS A 54 6.32 7.17 -16.83
C HIS A 54 5.02 7.21 -16.01
N SER A 55 3.93 6.66 -16.53
CA SER A 55 2.64 6.63 -15.84
C SER A 55 2.70 5.77 -14.58
N LEU A 56 3.29 4.57 -14.65
CA LEU A 56 3.44 3.69 -13.49
C LEU A 56 4.33 4.33 -12.42
N GLN A 57 5.47 4.90 -12.80
CA GLN A 57 6.36 5.59 -11.87
C GLN A 57 5.67 6.79 -11.22
N THR A 58 5.00 7.62 -12.01
CA THR A 58 4.28 8.81 -11.53
C THR A 58 3.19 8.41 -10.53
N THR A 59 2.36 7.42 -10.89
CA THR A 59 1.33 6.87 -10.00
C THR A 59 1.94 6.38 -8.70
N PHE A 60 3.01 5.60 -8.76
CA PHE A 60 3.69 5.11 -7.55
C PHE A 60 4.19 6.26 -6.67
N PHE A 61 5.03 7.16 -7.20
CA PHE A 61 5.68 8.22 -6.42
C PHE A 61 4.69 9.25 -5.86
N ILE A 62 3.61 9.56 -6.58
CA ILE A 62 2.54 10.43 -6.07
C ILE A 62 1.79 9.72 -4.94
N THR A 63 1.39 8.46 -5.14
CA THR A 63 0.58 7.71 -4.17
C THR A 63 1.34 7.47 -2.87
N ILE A 64 2.61 7.02 -2.93
CA ILE A 64 3.42 6.89 -1.70
C ILE A 64 3.61 8.22 -0.98
N GLY A 65 3.63 9.33 -1.73
CA GLY A 65 3.77 10.64 -1.14
C GLY A 65 2.53 11.14 -0.44
N ARG A 66 1.34 10.72 -0.86
CA ARG A 66 0.11 10.91 -0.09
C ARG A 66 0.08 10.00 1.13
N LEU A 67 0.48 8.73 0.99
CA LEU A 67 0.50 7.77 2.09
C LEU A 67 1.43 8.21 3.24
N PHE A 68 2.56 8.85 2.93
CA PHE A 68 3.49 9.40 3.93
C PHE A 68 3.22 10.87 4.30
N ASP A 69 2.16 11.50 3.79
CA ASP A 69 1.91 12.92 4.03
C ASP A 69 1.60 13.19 5.52
N ILE A 70 2.15 14.28 6.03
CA ILE A 70 1.99 14.75 7.42
C ILE A 70 1.28 16.10 7.51
N ASP A 71 1.13 16.82 6.40
CA ASP A 71 0.64 18.20 6.39
C ASP A 71 -0.88 18.31 6.61
N GLY A 72 -1.59 17.17 6.65
CA GLY A 72 -2.97 17.06 7.14
C GLY A 72 -4.06 17.20 6.07
N ASP A 73 -3.71 17.66 4.86
CA ASP A 73 -4.66 17.88 3.77
C ASP A 73 -4.94 16.61 2.95
N ALA A 74 -4.09 15.59 3.04
CA ALA A 74 -4.22 14.33 2.32
C ALA A 74 -4.59 13.16 3.26
N PHE A 75 -5.33 12.18 2.72
CA PHE A 75 -5.61 10.92 3.41
C PHE A 75 -4.35 10.04 3.44
N SER A 76 -3.55 10.19 4.50
CA SER A 76 -2.28 9.48 4.71
C SER A 76 -2.40 8.34 5.73
N VAL A 77 -1.35 7.53 5.89
CA VAL A 77 -1.28 6.52 6.95
C VAL A 77 -1.38 7.16 8.34
N HIS A 78 -0.85 8.37 8.51
CA HIS A 78 -0.91 9.10 9.78
C HIS A 78 -2.33 9.57 10.07
N ALA A 79 -3.02 10.10 9.06
CA ALA A 79 -4.42 10.49 9.16
C ALA A 79 -5.30 9.28 9.46
N PHE A 80 -5.09 8.16 8.76
CA PHE A 80 -5.82 6.91 8.96
C PHE A 80 -5.65 6.36 10.38
N LEU A 81 -4.41 6.21 10.87
CA LEU A 81 -4.17 5.70 12.22
C LEU A 81 -4.71 6.63 13.31
N ARG A 82 -4.64 7.96 13.11
CA ARG A 82 -5.27 8.93 14.00
C ARG A 82 -6.79 8.76 14.01
N PHE A 83 -7.38 8.60 12.84
CA PHE A 83 -8.82 8.40 12.69
C PHE A 83 -9.30 7.14 13.42
N CYS A 84 -8.52 6.05 13.37
CA CYS A 84 -8.80 4.83 14.16
C CYS A 84 -8.75 5.08 15.67
N ILE A 85 -7.81 5.90 16.15
CA ILE A 85 -7.71 6.26 17.58
C ILE A 85 -8.91 7.10 18.01
N GLU A 86 -9.30 8.09 17.20
CA GLU A 86 -10.44 8.98 17.47
C GLU A 86 -11.79 8.24 17.46
N ASN A 87 -11.86 7.10 16.75
CA ASN A 87 -13.06 6.26 16.63
C ASN A 87 -12.83 4.86 17.23
N ILE A 88 -12.08 4.79 18.34
CA ILE A 88 -11.69 3.52 18.97
C ILE A 88 -12.90 2.68 19.41
N ASP A 89 -14.04 3.30 19.68
CA ASP A 89 -15.31 2.65 20.03
C ASP A 89 -15.82 1.74 18.91
N GLN A 90 -15.44 2.00 17.65
CA GLN A 90 -15.78 1.13 16.51
C GLN A 90 -15.04 -0.22 16.56
N PHE A 91 -14.05 -0.40 17.44
CA PHE A 91 -13.33 -1.65 17.67
C PHE A 91 -13.81 -2.41 18.92
N ALA A 92 -14.86 -1.93 19.60
CA ALA A 92 -15.40 -2.61 20.77
C ALA A 92 -15.96 -3.99 20.42
N SER A 93 -15.94 -4.92 21.38
CA SER A 93 -16.47 -6.29 21.21
C SER A 93 -17.91 -6.29 20.70
N GLN A 94 -18.75 -5.39 21.22
CA GLN A 94 -20.13 -5.24 20.78
C GLN A 94 -20.25 -4.89 19.28
N ARG A 95 -19.38 -4.02 18.77
CA ARG A 95 -19.35 -3.66 17.34
C ARG A 95 -18.90 -4.82 16.46
N ILE A 96 -17.94 -5.61 16.95
CA ILE A 96 -17.53 -6.85 16.27
C ILE A 96 -18.71 -7.83 16.20
N ARG A 97 -19.45 -8.00 17.31
CA ARG A 97 -20.66 -8.85 17.35
C ARG A 97 -21.69 -8.38 16.33
N GLU A 98 -21.98 -7.08 16.29
CA GLU A 98 -22.92 -6.46 15.33
C GLU A 98 -22.52 -6.77 13.87
N ARG A 99 -21.23 -6.65 13.55
CA ARG A 99 -20.71 -7.00 12.21
C ARG A 99 -20.83 -8.49 11.91
N LYS A 100 -20.47 -9.38 12.84
CA LYS A 100 -20.65 -10.84 12.67
C LYS A 100 -22.11 -11.24 12.48
N MET A 101 -23.03 -10.61 13.21
CA MET A 101 -24.47 -10.81 13.04
C MET A 101 -24.94 -10.34 11.66
N THR A 102 -24.46 -9.18 11.21
CA THR A 102 -24.78 -8.64 9.88
C THR A 102 -24.30 -9.58 8.77
N ASP A 103 -23.09 -10.14 8.88
CA ASP A 103 -22.55 -11.14 7.96
C ASP A 103 -23.40 -12.44 7.90
N GLN A 104 -24.21 -12.68 8.94
CA GLN A 104 -25.14 -13.82 9.04
C GLN A 104 -26.61 -13.43 8.80
N ASN A 105 -26.86 -12.29 8.14
CA ASN A 105 -28.21 -11.77 7.87
C ASN A 105 -29.06 -11.60 9.14
N GLY A 106 -28.43 -11.29 10.28
CA GLY A 106 -29.07 -11.10 11.57
C GLY A 106 -29.44 -12.39 12.31
N VAL A 107 -29.09 -13.56 11.79
CA VAL A 107 -29.28 -14.84 12.48
C VAL A 107 -28.09 -15.10 13.38
N GLU A 108 -28.35 -15.34 14.67
CA GLU A 108 -27.29 -15.63 15.63
C GLU A 108 -26.75 -17.05 15.42
N PRO A 109 -25.47 -17.20 15.05
CA PRO A 109 -24.89 -18.53 14.88
C PRO A 109 -24.44 -19.10 16.22
N GLU A 110 -24.54 -20.42 16.38
CA GLU A 110 -24.17 -21.13 17.62
C GLU A 110 -22.71 -20.89 18.07
N TRP A 111 -21.81 -20.58 17.13
CA TRP A 111 -20.41 -20.32 17.41
C TRP A 111 -20.15 -18.90 17.95
N LEU A 112 -21.12 -17.98 17.90
CA LEU A 112 -20.89 -16.56 18.19
C LEU A 112 -20.45 -16.32 19.63
N GLU A 113 -21.13 -16.89 20.61
CA GLU A 113 -20.81 -16.69 22.03
C GLU A 113 -19.36 -17.13 22.34
N GLY A 114 -19.00 -18.36 21.95
CA GLY A 114 -17.63 -18.86 22.14
C GLY A 114 -16.57 -18.13 21.31
N TYR A 115 -16.96 -17.44 20.25
CA TYR A 115 -16.08 -16.54 19.50
C TYR A 115 -15.86 -15.22 20.26
N MET A 116 -16.94 -14.61 20.77
CA MET A 116 -16.89 -13.34 21.49
C MET A 116 -16.07 -13.42 22.78
N GLU A 117 -16.02 -14.58 23.44
CA GLU A 117 -15.14 -14.82 24.60
C GLU A 117 -13.64 -14.60 24.32
N LYS A 118 -13.21 -14.71 23.06
CA LYS A 118 -11.81 -14.63 22.64
C LYS A 118 -11.46 -13.30 21.96
N VAL A 119 -12.43 -12.42 21.80
CA VAL A 119 -12.26 -11.14 21.11
C VAL A 119 -11.34 -10.23 21.93
N TYR A 120 -10.30 -9.74 21.28
CA TYR A 120 -9.46 -8.67 21.78
C TYR A 120 -10.07 -7.32 21.42
N GLU A 121 -10.29 -6.48 22.41
CA GLU A 121 -10.69 -5.09 22.21
C GLU A 121 -9.46 -4.21 21.96
N ALA A 122 -9.46 -3.52 20.82
CA ALA A 122 -8.37 -2.65 20.42
C ALA A 122 -8.19 -1.49 21.40
N LYS A 123 -6.93 -1.10 21.63
CA LYS A 123 -6.57 0.00 22.52
C LYS A 123 -5.78 1.04 21.74
N GLU A 124 -5.85 2.30 22.17
CA GLU A 124 -5.08 3.38 21.55
C GLU A 124 -3.59 3.03 21.36
N ARG A 125 -2.97 2.40 22.37
CA ARG A 125 -1.57 1.98 22.32
C ARG A 125 -1.22 1.06 21.14
N ASP A 126 -2.20 0.29 20.64
CA ASP A 126 -2.00 -0.63 19.54
C ASP A 126 -1.77 0.16 18.24
N PHE A 127 -2.53 1.24 18.03
CA PHE A 127 -2.36 2.17 16.91
C PHE A 127 -1.13 3.07 17.08
N GLN A 128 -0.83 3.52 18.31
CA GLN A 128 0.40 4.28 18.57
C GLN A 128 1.66 3.47 18.23
N ARG A 129 1.64 2.15 18.47
CA ARG A 129 2.71 1.25 18.04
C ARG A 129 2.86 1.25 16.51
N LEU A 130 1.75 1.16 15.76
CA LEU A 130 1.78 1.24 14.29
C LEU A 130 2.36 2.57 13.80
N ARG A 131 1.98 3.69 14.43
CA ARG A 131 2.57 5.01 14.12
C ARG A 131 4.09 5.03 14.36
N GLY A 132 4.55 4.38 15.42
CA GLY A 132 5.98 4.21 15.69
C GLY A 132 6.73 3.46 14.59
N GLU A 133 6.12 2.42 14.00
CA GLU A 133 6.69 1.69 12.87
C GLU A 133 6.72 2.55 11.59
N VAL A 134 5.65 3.30 11.30
CA VAL A 134 5.61 4.26 10.18
C VAL A 134 6.72 5.30 10.33
N ALA A 135 6.93 5.86 11.53
CA ALA A 135 7.94 6.88 11.76
C ALA A 135 9.38 6.41 11.45
N LYS A 136 9.66 5.10 11.57
CA LYS A 136 10.96 4.53 11.19
C LYS A 136 11.20 4.65 9.68
N HIS A 137 10.14 4.51 8.87
CA HIS A 137 10.21 4.56 7.41
C HIS A 137 10.04 5.99 6.86
N GLN A 138 9.29 6.85 7.57
CA GLN A 138 9.06 8.25 7.19
C GLN A 138 10.37 8.99 6.90
N ARG A 139 11.38 8.87 7.77
CA ARG A 139 12.66 9.58 7.59
C ARG A 139 13.33 9.24 6.26
N ARG A 140 13.31 7.96 5.88
CA ARG A 140 13.87 7.50 4.61
C ARG A 140 13.05 7.99 3.42
N TYR A 141 11.72 7.98 3.54
CA TYR A 141 10.84 8.60 2.55
C TYR A 141 11.19 10.08 2.32
N GLU A 142 11.27 10.89 3.38
CA GLU A 142 11.57 12.32 3.31
C GLU A 142 12.93 12.62 2.68
N GLU A 143 13.96 11.84 3.04
CA GLU A 143 15.34 12.09 2.61
C GLU A 143 15.62 11.68 1.15
N ILE A 144 14.96 10.62 0.67
CA ILE A 144 15.32 9.97 -0.61
C ILE A 144 14.17 10.09 -1.63
N TYR A 145 12.94 9.81 -1.22
CA TYR A 145 11.82 9.60 -2.14
C TYR A 145 10.96 10.85 -2.34
N ARG A 146 10.79 11.68 -1.30
CA ARG A 146 10.06 12.97 -1.41
C ARG A 146 10.69 13.92 -2.43
N PRO A 147 12.03 14.06 -2.53
CA PRO A 147 12.64 14.86 -3.59
C PRO A 147 12.32 14.36 -5.00
N ILE A 148 12.21 13.03 -5.20
CA ILE A 148 11.81 12.44 -6.49
C ILE A 148 10.40 12.88 -6.87
N ARG A 149 9.45 12.75 -5.92
CA ARG A 149 8.07 13.22 -6.12
C ARG A 149 8.06 14.70 -6.47
N ASN A 150 8.60 15.56 -5.61
CA ASN A 150 8.43 16.99 -5.73
C ASN A 150 9.12 17.55 -6.98
N LYS A 151 10.39 17.18 -7.19
CA LYS A 151 11.22 17.79 -8.24
C LYS A 151 10.96 17.21 -9.63
N PHE A 152 10.59 15.92 -9.72
CA PHE A 152 10.50 15.23 -11.02
C PHE A 152 9.09 14.79 -11.41
N MET A 153 8.29 14.30 -10.46
CA MET A 153 6.97 13.76 -10.79
C MET A 153 5.88 14.82 -10.74
N ALA A 154 5.89 15.67 -9.71
CA ALA A 154 4.84 16.67 -9.50
C ALA A 154 5.13 18.01 -10.20
N HIS A 155 6.38 18.52 -10.14
CA HIS A 155 6.67 19.89 -10.60
C HIS A 155 7.70 20.00 -11.73
N LYS A 156 8.26 18.89 -12.26
CA LYS A 156 9.30 18.84 -13.32
C LYS A 156 10.21 20.08 -13.33
N GLU A 157 10.95 20.28 -12.25
CA GLU A 157 11.82 21.45 -12.10
C GLU A 157 12.95 21.40 -13.13
N ILE A 158 13.07 22.42 -13.98
CA ILE A 158 14.07 22.50 -15.06
C ILE A 158 15.50 22.34 -14.52
N ALA A 159 15.78 22.87 -13.33
CA ALA A 159 17.08 22.77 -12.66
C ALA A 159 17.45 21.33 -12.20
N SER A 160 16.48 20.42 -12.13
CA SER A 160 16.69 19.04 -11.69
C SER A 160 17.05 18.09 -12.83
N LEU A 161 16.95 18.53 -14.09
CA LEU A 161 17.23 17.73 -15.30
C LEU A 161 18.67 17.21 -15.38
N SER A 162 19.66 17.89 -14.76
CA SER A 162 21.06 17.44 -14.72
C SER A 162 21.35 16.36 -13.67
N ASN A 163 20.47 16.17 -12.69
CA ASN A 163 20.73 15.32 -11.50
C ASN A 163 19.78 14.11 -11.40
N VAL A 164 19.04 13.78 -12.47
CA VAL A 164 18.07 12.66 -12.50
C VAL A 164 18.74 11.35 -12.06
N THR A 165 19.87 10.99 -12.69
CA THR A 165 20.57 9.73 -12.41
C THR A 165 21.08 9.64 -10.97
N GLU A 166 21.54 10.76 -10.41
CA GLU A 166 22.01 10.82 -9.02
C GLU A 166 20.86 10.61 -8.04
N ILE A 167 19.72 11.27 -8.27
CA ILE A 167 18.57 11.22 -7.36
C ILE A 167 17.89 9.85 -7.41
N PHE A 168 17.70 9.27 -8.59
CA PHE A 168 17.19 7.91 -8.72
C PHE A 168 18.22 6.85 -8.28
N GLY A 169 19.53 7.11 -8.44
CA GLY A 169 20.59 6.20 -8.01
C GLY A 169 20.68 5.98 -6.50
N ARG A 170 20.05 6.85 -5.70
CA ARG A 170 19.91 6.70 -4.24
C ARG A 170 18.74 5.81 -3.82
N THR A 171 17.87 5.43 -4.74
CA THR A 171 16.71 4.58 -4.44
C THR A 171 17.12 3.12 -4.22
N ASN A 172 16.33 2.40 -3.42
CA ASN A 172 16.56 0.98 -3.18
C ASN A 172 15.24 0.20 -3.33
N ILE A 173 15.23 -0.79 -4.21
CA ILE A 173 14.03 -1.62 -4.48
C ILE A 173 13.55 -2.32 -3.20
N GLY A 174 14.47 -2.87 -2.38
CA GLY A 174 14.12 -3.54 -1.12
C GLY A 174 13.53 -2.59 -0.09
N GLU A 175 13.98 -1.34 -0.05
CA GLU A 175 13.41 -0.30 0.80
C GLU A 175 12.00 0.08 0.35
N ILE A 176 11.75 0.25 -0.94
CA ILE A 176 10.39 0.44 -1.47
C ILE A 176 9.49 -0.74 -1.11
N GLN A 177 9.96 -1.98 -1.32
CA GLN A 177 9.21 -3.18 -0.94
C GLN A 177 8.88 -3.19 0.56
N SER A 178 9.82 -2.75 1.41
CA SER A 178 9.59 -2.63 2.85
C SER A 178 8.51 -1.60 3.20
N PHE A 179 8.42 -0.48 2.47
CA PHE A 179 7.34 0.50 2.65
C PHE A 179 5.98 -0.11 2.30
N LEU A 180 5.89 -0.75 1.13
CA LEU A 180 4.65 -1.38 0.67
C LEU A 180 4.22 -2.52 1.61
N ALA A 181 5.18 -3.32 2.08
CA ALA A 181 4.92 -4.38 3.05
C ALA A 181 4.39 -3.81 4.37
N LEU A 182 5.01 -2.75 4.92
CA LEU A 182 4.52 -2.08 6.12
C LEU A 182 3.08 -1.59 5.93
N PHE A 183 2.78 -0.92 4.81
CA PHE A 183 1.45 -0.39 4.57
C PHE A 183 0.38 -1.48 4.47
N GLY A 184 0.67 -2.56 3.75
CA GLY A 184 -0.21 -3.72 3.67
C GLY A 184 -0.37 -4.44 5.02
N GLN A 185 0.66 -4.48 5.85
CA GLN A 185 0.55 -5.03 7.20
C GLN A 185 -0.35 -4.17 8.09
N ILE A 186 -0.23 -2.84 8.03
CA ILE A 186 -1.13 -1.92 8.77
C ILE A 186 -2.58 -2.16 8.36
N GLU A 187 -2.86 -2.31 7.06
CA GLU A 187 -4.20 -2.62 6.55
C GLU A 187 -4.76 -3.89 7.19
N ASN A 188 -3.99 -4.98 7.14
CA ASN A 188 -4.41 -6.28 7.67
C ASN A 188 -4.58 -6.27 9.19
N ILE A 189 -3.69 -5.60 9.92
CA ILE A 189 -3.80 -5.47 11.38
C ILE A 189 -5.07 -4.71 11.75
N VAL A 190 -5.36 -3.58 11.11
CA VAL A 190 -6.56 -2.80 11.40
C VAL A 190 -7.83 -3.56 11.00
N PHE A 191 -7.81 -4.25 9.85
CA PHE A 191 -8.90 -5.12 9.43
C PHE A 191 -9.17 -6.22 10.47
N ASP A 192 -8.14 -6.91 10.96
CA ASP A 192 -8.29 -7.97 11.94
C ASP A 192 -8.76 -7.46 13.31
N LEU A 193 -8.27 -6.30 13.75
CA LEU A 193 -8.78 -5.67 14.97
C LEU A 193 -10.27 -5.35 14.82
N MET A 194 -10.68 -4.82 13.67
CA MET A 194 -12.05 -4.35 13.45
C MET A 194 -13.05 -5.47 13.18
N HIS A 195 -12.71 -6.44 12.33
CA HIS A 195 -13.63 -7.51 11.94
C HIS A 195 -13.46 -8.78 12.75
N ASN A 196 -12.28 -9.03 13.29
CA ASN A 196 -11.96 -10.30 13.92
C ASN A 196 -11.63 -10.20 15.41
N GLY A 197 -11.47 -9.00 15.96
CA GLY A 197 -11.04 -8.81 17.34
C GLY A 197 -9.70 -9.48 17.61
N LYS A 198 -8.76 -9.42 16.66
CA LYS A 198 -7.45 -10.08 16.78
C LYS A 198 -6.33 -9.06 16.67
N LEU A 199 -5.47 -9.02 17.69
CA LEU A 199 -4.25 -8.22 17.62
C LEU A 199 -3.13 -9.03 16.97
N GLN A 200 -2.73 -8.56 15.80
CA GLN A 200 -1.60 -9.08 15.03
C GLN A 200 -0.35 -8.20 15.25
N LYS A 201 0.83 -8.75 14.97
CA LYS A 201 2.10 -8.01 15.01
C LYS A 201 2.55 -7.68 13.58
N ILE A 202 3.31 -6.59 13.47
CA ILE A 202 4.12 -6.32 12.28
C ILE A 202 5.07 -7.51 12.07
N GLY A 203 5.08 -8.04 10.85
CA GLY A 203 5.78 -9.26 10.45
C GLY A 203 4.90 -10.50 10.33
N ASP A 204 3.69 -10.50 10.91
CA ASP A 204 2.81 -11.69 10.86
C ASP A 204 2.18 -11.90 9.47
N TYR A 205 2.16 -10.86 8.64
CA TYR A 205 1.62 -10.87 7.29
C TYR A 205 2.70 -10.69 6.21
N GLU A 206 2.71 -11.60 5.25
CA GLU A 206 3.50 -11.49 4.03
C GLU A 206 2.68 -10.86 2.90
N LEU A 207 3.20 -9.80 2.30
CA LEU A 207 2.57 -9.15 1.15
C LEU A 207 2.77 -9.98 -0.12
N ARG A 208 1.74 -10.72 -0.54
CA ARG A 208 1.76 -11.57 -1.76
C ARG A 208 1.50 -10.82 -3.07
N ALA A 209 1.42 -9.50 -3.02
CA ALA A 209 1.11 -8.68 -4.20
C ALA A 209 2.17 -8.83 -5.29
N GLU A 210 3.44 -8.97 -4.93
CA GLU A 210 4.54 -9.15 -5.88
C GLU A 210 4.32 -10.36 -6.79
N GLN A 211 4.12 -11.55 -6.21
CA GLN A 211 3.94 -12.79 -6.96
C GLN A 211 2.72 -12.74 -7.87
N ARG A 212 1.62 -12.13 -7.41
CA ARG A 212 0.41 -11.94 -8.22
C ARG A 212 0.68 -11.05 -9.42
N MET A 213 1.34 -9.92 -9.21
CA MET A 213 1.62 -8.97 -10.29
C MET A 213 2.64 -9.52 -11.28
N GLU A 214 3.63 -10.27 -10.80
CA GLU A 214 4.57 -10.99 -11.67
C GLU A 214 3.85 -11.92 -12.65
N GLN A 215 2.96 -12.78 -12.13
CA GLN A 215 2.18 -13.70 -12.96
C GLN A 215 1.29 -12.98 -13.98
N ASP A 216 0.66 -11.88 -13.56
CA ASP A 216 -0.19 -11.07 -14.44
C ASP A 216 0.62 -10.44 -15.58
N VAL A 217 1.79 -9.84 -15.26
CA VAL A 217 2.70 -9.27 -16.25
C VAL A 217 3.24 -10.33 -17.20
N ILE A 218 3.62 -11.51 -16.72
CA ILE A 218 4.06 -12.62 -17.57
C ILE A 218 2.95 -12.99 -18.57
N SER A 219 1.73 -13.21 -18.06
CA SER A 219 0.55 -13.53 -18.89
C SER A 219 0.28 -12.45 -19.94
N LEU A 220 0.39 -11.17 -19.58
CA LEU A 220 0.25 -10.06 -20.53
C LEU A 220 1.32 -10.09 -21.61
N LEU A 221 2.59 -10.23 -21.23
CA LEU A 221 3.72 -10.20 -22.15
C LEU A 221 3.70 -11.40 -23.11
N ASP A 222 3.32 -12.58 -22.64
CA ASP A 222 3.21 -13.77 -23.48
C ASP A 222 2.12 -13.63 -24.55
N ARG A 223 1.04 -12.90 -24.27
CA ARG A 223 -0.03 -12.63 -25.24
C ARG A 223 0.37 -11.65 -26.33
N ILE A 224 1.40 -10.83 -26.12
CA ILE A 224 1.87 -9.82 -27.09
C ILE A 224 3.15 -10.24 -27.83
N LYS A 225 3.73 -11.41 -27.52
CA LYS A 225 4.93 -11.98 -28.17
C LYS A 225 4.67 -12.56 -29.58
N ALA A 226 3.53 -12.25 -30.20
CA ALA A 226 3.18 -12.70 -31.56
C ALA A 226 3.97 -11.97 -32.65
#